data_AF-A0A972MP57-F1
#
_entry.id   AF-A0A972MP57-F1
#
_cell.length_a   1.000
_cell.length_b   1.000
_cell.length_c   1.000
_cell.angle_alpha   90.00
_cell.angle_beta   90.00
_cell.angle_gamma   90.00
#
_symmetry.space_group_name_H-M   'P 1'
#
loop_
_entity.id
_entity.type
_entity.pdbx_description
1 polymer ?
#
loop_
_entity_poly.entity_id
_entity_poly.type
_entity_poly.pdbx_seq_one_letter_code
_entity_poly.pdbx_strand_id
1 'polypeptide(L)' 'MKRVVFLFPGQGSQKVGMGKDFFENSAIARQMVEEASDRLGVDMKKVLFEPNDLID' A
#
# COMPACT_ATOMS: atom_id res chain seq x y z
N MET A 1 -25.47 9.71 17.74
CA MET A 1 -24.46 9.31 16.73
C MET A 1 -23.21 10.16 16.92
N LYS A 2 -22.01 9.57 16.97
CA LYS A 2 -20.75 10.35 16.99
C LYS A 2 -20.40 10.76 15.57
N ARG A 3 -19.85 11.97 15.40
CA ARG A 3 -19.28 12.42 14.12
C ARG A 3 -17.86 11.87 14.03
N VAL A 4 -17.59 11.12 12.96
CA VAL A 4 -16.28 10.52 12.68
C VAL A 4 -15.74 11.15 11.39
N VAL A 5 -14.45 11.47 11.37
CA VAL A 5 -13.75 11.98 10.19
C VAL A 5 -12.56 11.07 9.92
N PHE A 6 -12.35 10.74 8.65
CA PHE A 6 -11.17 10.02 8.20
C PHE A 6 -10.17 11.01 7.63
N LEU A 7 -8.94 10.99 8.15
CA LEU A 7 -7.81 11.72 7.60
C LEU A 7 -6.79 10.70 7.11
N PHE A 8 -6.25 10.94 5.91
CA PHE A 8 -5.25 10.10 5.30
C PHE A 8 -3.89 10.82 5.30
N PRO A 9 -2.82 10.21 5.81
CA PRO A 9 -1.50 10.84 5.86
C PRO A 9 -0.92 11.04 4.45
N GLY A 10 -0.04 12.04 4.33
CA GLY A 10 0.68 12.34 3.09
C GLY A 10 2.03 11.62 2.99
N GLN A 11 2.87 12.10 2.07
CA GLN A 11 4.24 11.61 1.84
C GLN A 11 5.13 11.81 3.09
N GLY A 12 6.13 10.95 3.26
CA GLY A 12 7.02 10.90 4.42
C GLY A 12 6.59 9.91 5.50
N SER A 13 5.47 9.21 5.32
CA SER A 13 4.99 8.18 6.23
C SER A 13 5.21 6.75 5.70
N GLN A 14 5.69 6.63 4.46
CA GLN A 14 5.97 5.34 3.82
C GLN A 14 7.14 4.61 4.49
N LYS A 15 7.13 3.29 4.40
CA LYS A 15 8.23 2.42 4.85
C LYS A 15 8.13 1.06 4.18
N VAL A 16 9.27 0.37 4.06
CA VAL A 16 9.32 -1.02 3.61
C VAL A 16 8.45 -1.89 4.53
N GLY A 17 7.59 -2.70 3.93
CA GLY A 17 6.63 -3.56 4.60
C GLY A 17 5.28 -2.91 4.92
N MET A 18 5.04 -1.65 4.54
CA MET A 18 3.75 -1.01 4.78
C MET A 18 2.59 -1.75 4.09
N GLY A 19 1.47 -1.93 4.79
CA GLY A 19 0.28 -2.59 4.24
C GLY A 19 0.40 -4.11 4.07
N LYS A 20 1.52 -4.74 4.45
CA LYS A 20 1.76 -6.19 4.27
C LYS A 20 0.72 -7.05 4.99
N ASP A 21 0.38 -6.71 6.23
CA ASP A 21 -0.64 -7.44 6.99
C ASP A 21 -2.00 -7.42 6.29
N PHE A 22 -2.39 -6.28 5.69
CA PHE A 22 -3.63 -6.20 4.91
C PHE A 22 -3.54 -7.02 3.64
N PHE A 23 -2.42 -6.96 2.91
CA PHE A 23 -2.21 -7.73 1.69
C PHE A 23 -2.29 -9.26 1.93
N GLU A 24 -1.72 -9.73 3.04
CA GLU A 24 -1.73 -11.15 3.39
C GLU A 24 -3.11 -11.63 3.84
N ASN A 25 -3.86 -10.80 4.57
CA ASN A 25 -5.09 -11.21 5.25
C ASN A 25 -6.39 -10.71 4.60
N SER A 26 -6.34 -9.87 3.58
CA SER A 26 -7.52 -9.33 2.88
C SER A 26 -7.44 -9.54 1.38
N ALA A 27 -8.42 -10.27 0.83
CA ALA A 27 -8.54 -10.49 -0.61
C ALA A 27 -8.70 -9.17 -1.38
N ILE A 28 -9.43 -8.20 -0.82
CA ILE A 28 -9.62 -6.87 -1.44
C ILE A 28 -8.30 -6.11 -1.47
N ALA A 29 -7.53 -6.12 -0.39
CA ALA A 29 -6.24 -5.43 -0.36
C ALA A 29 -5.26 -6.05 -1.36
N ARG A 30 -5.24 -7.38 -1.47
CA ARG A 30 -4.43 -8.08 -2.47
C ARG A 30 -4.80 -7.68 -3.89
N GLN A 31 -6.09 -7.69 -4.22
CA GLN A 31 -6.59 -7.26 -5.52
C GLN A 31 -6.19 -5.82 -5.83
N MET A 32 -6.33 -4.88 -4.88
CA MET A 32 -5.95 -3.48 -5.12
C MET A 32 -4.47 -3.30 -5.44
N VAL A 33 -3.58 -4.05 -4.78
CA VAL A 33 -2.12 -4.00 -5.07
C VAL A 33 -1.81 -4.61 -6.44
N GLU A 34 -2.51 -5.67 -6.82
CA GLU A 34 -2.36 -6.30 -8.15
C GLU A 34 -2.86 -5.37 -9.26
N GLU A 35 -4.04 -4.79 -9.11
CA GLU A 35 -4.59 -3.82 -10.06
C GLU A 35 -3.71 -2.57 -10.19
N ALA A 36 -3.14 -2.08 -9.09
CA ALA A 36 -2.19 -0.98 -9.12
C ALA A 36 -0.92 -1.37 -9.91
N SER A 37 -0.43 -2.60 -9.73
CA SER A 37 0.75 -3.08 -10.45
C SER A 37 0.50 -3.12 -11.95
N ASP A 38 -0.63 -3.70 -12.37
CA ASP A 38 -1.00 -3.82 -13.79
C ASP A 38 -1.20 -2.45 -14.43
N ARG A 39 -1.83 -1.51 -13.71
CA ARG A 39 -2.16 -0.19 -14.23
C ARG A 39 -0.95 0.72 -14.36
N LEU A 40 0.04 0.55 -13.49
CA LEU A 40 1.27 1.33 -13.51
C LEU A 40 2.39 0.67 -14.32
N GLY A 41 2.30 -0.64 -14.58
CA GLY A 41 3.40 -1.42 -15.15
C GLY A 41 4.59 -1.55 -14.20
N VAL A 42 4.36 -1.41 -12.89
CA VAL A 42 5.37 -1.45 -11.83
C VAL A 42 5.01 -2.58 -10.88
N ASP A 43 5.98 -3.38 -10.44
CA ASP A 43 5.75 -4.42 -9.44
C ASP A 43 5.56 -3.78 -8.05
N MET A 44 4.32 -3.43 -7.72
CA MET A 44 4.03 -2.75 -6.46
C MET A 44 4.31 -3.61 -5.24
N LYS A 45 4.31 -4.95 -5.37
CA LYS A 45 4.65 -5.84 -4.26
C LYS A 45 6.12 -5.65 -3.87
N LYS A 46 7.02 -5.54 -4.86
CA LYS A 46 8.43 -5.24 -4.60
C LYS A 46 8.62 -3.85 -4.01
N VAL A 47 7.96 -2.85 -4.59
CA VAL A 47 8.03 -1.46 -4.08
C VAL A 47 7.61 -1.39 -2.61
N LEU A 48 6.53 -2.08 -2.24
CA LEU A 48 5.97 -2.01 -0.89
C LEU A 48 6.70 -2.91 0.12
N PHE A 49 7.22 -4.07 -0.30
CA PHE A 49 7.63 -5.13 0.63
C PHE A 49 9.13 -5.49 0.61
N GLU A 50 9.90 -4.96 -0.33
CA GLU A 50 11.35 -5.18 -0.44
C GLU A 50 12.10 -3.84 -0.33
N PRO A 51 13.35 -3.82 0.17
CA PRO A 51 14.18 -2.61 0.13
C PRO A 51 14.41 -2.13 -1.31
N ASN A 52 14.19 -0.84 -1.58
CA ASN A 52 14.35 -0.22 -2.89
C ASN A 52 14.49 1.31 -2.77
N ASP A 53 14.87 1.97 -3.86
CA ASP A 53 15.07 3.43 -3.92
C ASP A 53 13.82 4.20 -4.41
N LEU A 54 12.66 3.54 -4.52
CA LEU A 54 11.40 4.16 -4.98
C LEU A 54 10.53 4.67 -3.83
N ILE A 55 10.84 4.27 -2.60
CA ILE A 55 10.21 4.79 -1.38
C ILE A 55 11.30 5.26 -0.41
N ASP A 56 11.26 6.55 -0.06
CA ASP A 56 12.16 7.18 0.91
C ASP A 56 11.80 6.83 2.37
#